data_AF-A0A4Q5T741-F1
#
_entry.id   AF-A0A4Q5T741-F1
#
_cell.length_a   1.000
_cell.length_b   1.000
_cell.length_c   1.000
_cell.angle_alpha   90.00
_cell.angle_beta   90.00
_cell.angle_gamma   90.00
#
_symmetry.space_group_name_H-M   'P 1'
#
loop_
_entity.id
_entity.type
_entity.pdbx_description
1 polymer ?
#
loop_
_entity_poly.entity_id
_entity_poly.type
_entity_poly.pdbx_seq_one_letter_code
_entity_poly.pdbx_strand_id
1 'polypeptide(L)'
;MRLIQHSFFSKKSFLFLCLLGACCVLGTTSKAQYRTRSGGNWASSSNWEYLELGAWYPAIVAPGPSSGDIYIQPGHTITVNSARSIHRLHVGGVLEMQAGGSVNITNQSAVPGELEVQPGGVLRSTGANFYSNEIIYGSGSQIHILSNGKITVGSGGPVAGTDLHGYASNGSNIWEDGARFEWNSSSVLPGSGVTFFPGIAANVKPLLIVSNSGAYIGGALPTTINGKLEVENTFTLSGAGAKYIRDGITGSGLLTVEPGSGDIILDGPAPILGGRNLRIVADDYFYIPNGLTIPTDSSVSLVAFAGSVFTGKGTNHFTVNGTIDMGLVTIENPAGAVNINGVFKTAHPGGLEGGCITANSVVNVNNNSTVEYTAPGNQAVTGTNVLEGAGAYYNVFFSGTGIKSLAGPVNIINHLRISGTVIVDALLYNIGSPSTAFTMTGGRLQLGQGGLQPQMGGAYNITAGAVQFAKNGGAQLIRGGTGYQYHDIEIAGDQVGIA
;
A
#
# COMPACT_ATOMS: atom_id res chain seq x y z
N MET A 1 -2.45 -70.59 50.21
CA MET A 1 -2.37 -72.04 50.53
C MET A 1 -3.26 -72.79 49.56
N ARG A 2 -2.67 -73.69 48.74
CA ARG A 2 -3.24 -74.80 47.93
C ARG A 2 -4.43 -74.47 46.98
N LEU A 3 -4.33 -74.47 45.65
CA LEU A 3 -3.79 -75.43 44.65
C LEU A 3 -4.71 -76.66 44.45
N ILE A 4 -4.89 -77.04 43.16
CA ILE A 4 -5.37 -78.30 42.54
C ILE A 4 -6.66 -78.07 41.69
N GLN A 5 -6.59 -77.86 40.38
CA GLN A 5 -6.40 -78.81 39.25
C GLN A 5 -7.39 -79.99 39.19
N HIS A 6 -8.13 -80.14 38.09
CA HIS A 6 -8.00 -81.33 37.23
C HIS A 6 -8.65 -81.11 35.85
N SER A 7 -7.84 -81.35 34.82
CA SER A 7 -8.16 -81.48 33.41
C SER A 7 -8.83 -82.82 33.09
N PHE A 8 -9.61 -82.90 32.01
CA PHE A 8 -9.51 -84.03 31.08
C PHE A 8 -9.68 -83.60 29.63
N PHE A 9 -8.65 -83.92 28.84
CA PHE A 9 -8.55 -83.86 27.39
C PHE A 9 -9.27 -85.07 26.76
N SER A 10 -9.86 -84.89 25.58
CA SER A 10 -9.99 -85.97 24.59
C SER A 10 -9.74 -85.42 23.19
N LYS A 11 -8.67 -85.91 22.57
CA LYS A 11 -8.24 -85.66 21.19
C LYS A 11 -8.91 -86.68 20.25
N LYS A 12 -9.24 -86.24 19.03
CA LYS A 12 -9.03 -86.90 17.71
C LYS A 12 -9.86 -86.11 16.66
N SER A 13 -9.26 -85.21 15.87
CA SER A 13 -8.49 -85.41 14.63
C SER A 13 -9.33 -85.38 13.34
N PHE A 14 -8.95 -84.42 12.47
CA PHE A 14 -9.03 -84.40 11.00
C PHE A 14 -10.37 -84.12 10.30
N LEU A 15 -10.54 -82.88 9.82
CA LEU A 15 -11.03 -82.62 8.46
C LEU A 15 -10.40 -81.34 7.87
N PHE A 16 -9.95 -81.48 6.64
CA PHE A 16 -9.27 -80.52 5.77
C PHE A 16 -10.31 -79.70 4.99
N LEU A 17 -9.93 -78.51 4.49
CA LEU A 17 -10.60 -77.68 3.45
C LEU A 17 -11.56 -76.56 3.91
N CYS A 18 -11.08 -75.30 3.98
CA CYS A 18 -11.50 -74.19 3.10
C CYS A 18 -10.82 -72.86 3.51
N LEU A 19 -9.91 -72.39 2.66
CA LEU A 19 -9.40 -71.02 2.61
C LEU A 19 -10.49 -70.15 1.97
N LEU A 20 -11.08 -69.15 2.67
CA LEU A 20 -11.68 -67.97 2.02
C LEU A 20 -12.04 -66.87 3.05
N GLY A 21 -11.27 -65.78 3.02
CA GLY A 21 -11.82 -64.44 2.95
C GLY A 21 -12.68 -63.92 4.11
N ALA A 22 -12.13 -63.79 5.31
CA ALA A 22 -12.41 -62.58 6.08
C ALA A 22 -11.60 -61.44 5.45
N CYS A 23 -12.05 -61.01 4.26
CA CYS A 23 -11.66 -59.73 3.72
C CYS A 23 -12.11 -58.73 4.78
N CYS A 24 -11.17 -58.20 5.54
CA CYS A 24 -11.35 -56.92 6.19
C CYS A 24 -11.85 -56.00 5.07
N VAL A 25 -13.15 -55.67 5.11
CA VAL A 25 -13.69 -54.59 4.31
C VAL A 25 -13.03 -53.34 4.88
N LEU A 26 -11.79 -53.09 4.43
CA LEU A 26 -11.13 -51.81 4.60
C LEU A 26 -12.09 -50.80 4.00
N GLY A 27 -12.45 -49.85 4.85
CA GLY A 27 -13.60 -48.99 4.67
C GLY A 27 -13.59 -48.24 3.35
N THR A 28 -14.80 -47.83 2.96
CA THR A 28 -15.08 -46.66 2.12
C THR A 28 -13.97 -46.29 1.15
N THR A 29 -14.11 -46.67 -0.13
CA THR A 29 -13.25 -46.20 -1.22
C THR A 29 -12.98 -44.71 -1.03
N SER A 30 -11.79 -44.36 -0.52
CA SER A 30 -11.40 -42.98 -0.33
C SER A 30 -11.50 -42.33 -1.70
N LYS A 31 -12.27 -41.25 -1.82
CA LYS A 31 -12.41 -40.53 -3.09
C LYS A 31 -11.01 -40.26 -3.65
N ALA A 32 -10.76 -40.63 -4.90
CA ALA A 32 -9.44 -40.46 -5.51
C ALA A 32 -9.06 -38.98 -5.51
N GLN A 33 -7.87 -38.66 -5.01
CA GLN A 33 -7.30 -37.31 -5.11
C GLN A 33 -6.73 -37.12 -6.51
N TYR A 34 -6.83 -35.89 -7.04
CA TYR A 34 -6.37 -35.54 -8.38
C TYR A 34 -5.36 -34.39 -8.31
N ARG A 35 -4.41 -34.36 -9.24
CA ARG A 35 -3.61 -33.16 -9.50
C ARG A 35 -3.33 -32.96 -10.98
N THR A 36 -3.00 -31.74 -11.37
CA THR A 36 -2.64 -31.44 -12.75
C THR A 36 -1.26 -32.02 -13.08
N ARG A 37 -1.14 -32.70 -14.21
CA ARG A 37 0.12 -33.15 -14.82
C ARG A 37 0.66 -32.17 -15.86
N SER A 38 -0.24 -31.40 -16.48
CA SER A 38 0.05 -30.34 -17.45
C SER A 38 -1.06 -29.30 -17.45
N GLY A 39 -0.83 -28.16 -18.09
CA GLY A 39 -1.87 -27.16 -18.36
C GLY A 39 -2.77 -27.53 -19.54
N GLY A 40 -3.93 -26.89 -19.64
CA GLY A 40 -4.89 -27.04 -20.73
C GLY A 40 -6.35 -26.99 -20.25
N ASN A 41 -7.28 -27.50 -21.05
CA ASN A 41 -8.68 -27.53 -20.67
C ASN A 41 -8.96 -28.54 -19.54
N TRP A 42 -9.79 -28.17 -18.56
CA TRP A 42 -10.20 -29.03 -17.44
C TRP A 42 -10.73 -30.39 -17.91
N ALA A 43 -11.51 -30.41 -18.99
CA ALA A 43 -12.16 -31.61 -19.51
C ALA A 43 -11.18 -32.68 -20.01
N SER A 44 -9.95 -32.28 -20.36
CA SER A 44 -8.98 -33.19 -20.96
C SER A 44 -8.32 -34.02 -19.86
N SER A 45 -8.64 -35.31 -19.79
CA SER A 45 -8.07 -36.23 -18.80
C SER A 45 -6.54 -36.32 -18.87
N SER A 46 -5.94 -36.07 -20.05
CA SER A 46 -4.50 -35.99 -20.25
C SER A 46 -3.79 -34.97 -19.35
N ASN A 47 -4.53 -33.95 -18.87
CA ASN A 47 -3.99 -32.90 -18.01
C ASN A 47 -3.94 -33.31 -16.54
N TRP A 48 -4.44 -34.50 -16.19
CA TRP A 48 -4.64 -34.91 -14.81
C TRP A 48 -3.96 -36.25 -14.52
N GLU A 49 -3.58 -36.41 -13.26
CA GLU A 49 -3.23 -37.67 -12.66
C GLU A 49 -3.99 -37.85 -11.34
N TYR A 50 -4.24 -39.08 -10.95
CA TYR A 50 -4.93 -39.42 -9.70
C TYR A 50 -4.03 -40.26 -8.80
N LEU A 51 -4.24 -40.13 -7.49
CA LEU A 51 -3.50 -40.87 -6.48
C LEU A 51 -4.18 -42.21 -6.21
N GLU A 52 -3.45 -43.30 -6.41
CA GLU A 52 -3.86 -44.64 -6.04
C GLU A 52 -2.67 -45.37 -5.39
N LEU A 53 -2.90 -46.02 -4.24
CA LEU A 53 -1.86 -46.79 -3.53
C LEU A 53 -0.54 -46.03 -3.29
N GLY A 54 -0.61 -44.71 -3.12
CA GLY A 54 0.56 -43.85 -2.85
C GLY A 54 1.35 -43.40 -4.09
N ALA A 55 0.91 -43.75 -5.30
CA ALA A 55 1.53 -43.32 -6.55
C ALA A 55 0.55 -42.55 -7.44
N TRP A 56 1.09 -41.66 -8.28
CA TRP A 56 0.30 -40.88 -9.23
C TRP A 56 0.24 -41.58 -10.58
N TYR A 57 -0.97 -41.75 -11.10
CA TYR A 57 -1.23 -42.41 -12.37
C TYR A 57 -1.96 -41.46 -13.32
N PRO A 58 -1.66 -41.49 -14.63
CA PRO A 58 -2.39 -40.70 -15.62
C PRO A 58 -3.89 -40.97 -15.52
N ALA A 59 -4.69 -39.91 -15.44
CA ALA A 59 -6.12 -40.04 -15.36
C ALA A 59 -6.71 -40.38 -16.74
N ILE A 60 -7.69 -41.28 -16.77
CA ILE A 60 -8.50 -41.56 -17.97
C ILE A 60 -9.77 -40.69 -18.03
N VAL A 61 -10.16 -40.08 -16.90
CA VAL A 61 -11.30 -39.16 -16.77
C VAL A 61 -10.85 -37.94 -15.96
N ALA A 62 -11.26 -36.75 -16.37
CA ALA A 62 -11.01 -35.51 -15.63
C ALA A 62 -11.72 -35.52 -14.26
N PRO A 63 -11.19 -34.80 -13.25
CA PRO A 63 -11.83 -34.72 -11.94
C PRO A 63 -13.22 -34.08 -12.00
N GLY A 64 -14.10 -34.54 -11.12
CA GLY A 64 -15.50 -34.11 -11.03
C GLY A 64 -16.04 -34.12 -9.59
N PRO A 65 -17.36 -34.11 -9.39
CA PRO A 65 -17.94 -33.94 -8.06
C PRO A 65 -17.59 -35.10 -7.10
N SER A 66 -17.46 -36.32 -7.59
CA SER A 66 -17.12 -37.49 -6.76
C SER A 66 -15.62 -37.60 -6.42
N SER A 67 -14.77 -36.75 -7.00
CA SER A 67 -13.34 -36.69 -6.69
C SER A 67 -13.10 -36.24 -5.25
N GLY A 68 -11.94 -36.62 -4.69
CA GLY A 68 -11.44 -36.10 -3.43
C GLY A 68 -10.90 -34.69 -3.61
N ASP A 69 -9.76 -34.39 -3.01
CA ASP A 69 -9.07 -33.13 -3.23
C ASP A 69 -8.51 -33.05 -4.66
N ILE A 70 -8.68 -31.90 -5.30
CA ILE A 70 -8.18 -31.62 -6.65
C ILE A 70 -7.14 -30.51 -6.54
N TYR A 71 -5.93 -30.72 -7.06
CA TYR A 71 -4.83 -29.75 -6.98
C TYR A 71 -4.42 -29.26 -8.37
N ILE A 72 -4.47 -27.94 -8.60
CA ILE A 72 -3.79 -27.31 -9.74
C ILE A 72 -2.40 -26.92 -9.28
N GLN A 73 -1.37 -27.64 -9.76
CA GLN A 73 0.01 -27.42 -9.34
C GLN A 73 0.58 -26.07 -9.82
N PRO A 74 1.55 -25.49 -9.09
CA PRO A 74 2.27 -24.30 -9.53
C PRO A 74 2.85 -24.45 -10.95
N GLY A 75 2.76 -23.39 -11.75
CA GLY A 75 3.20 -23.39 -13.15
C GLY A 75 2.21 -24.00 -14.15
N HIS A 76 1.15 -24.68 -13.71
CA HIS A 76 0.09 -25.18 -14.58
C HIS A 76 -1.06 -24.16 -14.69
N THR A 77 -1.63 -24.03 -15.89
CA THR A 77 -2.85 -23.26 -16.15
C THR A 77 -3.94 -24.20 -16.62
N ILE A 78 -5.05 -24.27 -15.89
CA ILE A 78 -6.24 -25.02 -16.29
C ILE A 78 -7.35 -24.06 -16.69
N THR A 79 -7.93 -24.27 -17.87
CA THR A 79 -9.06 -23.48 -18.36
C THR A 79 -10.39 -24.20 -18.16
N VAL A 80 -11.42 -23.44 -17.78
CA VAL A 80 -12.80 -23.89 -17.64
C VAL A 80 -13.64 -23.10 -18.62
N ASN A 81 -14.18 -23.78 -19.64
CA ASN A 81 -15.03 -23.21 -20.70
C ASN A 81 -16.41 -23.87 -20.79
N SER A 82 -16.74 -24.71 -19.81
CA SER A 82 -18.04 -25.36 -19.62
C SER A 82 -18.23 -25.66 -18.13
N ALA A 83 -19.47 -25.91 -17.71
CA ALA A 83 -19.79 -26.16 -16.31
C ALA A 83 -19.01 -27.35 -15.72
N ARG A 84 -18.45 -27.14 -14.53
CA ARG A 84 -17.77 -28.15 -13.71
C ARG A 84 -18.35 -28.16 -12.32
N SER A 85 -18.48 -29.35 -11.74
CA SER A 85 -18.84 -29.52 -10.33
C SER A 85 -17.65 -30.12 -9.60
N ILE A 86 -17.31 -29.53 -8.48
CA ILE A 86 -16.21 -29.96 -7.61
C ILE A 86 -16.72 -30.08 -6.18
N HIS A 87 -15.95 -30.75 -5.33
CA HIS A 87 -16.15 -30.69 -3.89
C HIS A 87 -15.03 -29.88 -3.21
N ARG A 88 -13.76 -30.22 -3.47
CA ARG A 88 -12.58 -29.50 -2.95
C ARG A 88 -11.55 -29.25 -4.05
N LEU A 89 -11.15 -28.00 -4.22
CA LEU A 89 -10.17 -27.58 -5.23
C LEU A 89 -9.13 -26.65 -4.60
N HIS A 90 -7.85 -26.97 -4.77
CA HIS A 90 -6.72 -26.16 -4.36
C HIS A 90 -6.01 -25.62 -5.61
N VAL A 91 -5.99 -24.31 -5.77
CA VAL A 91 -5.39 -23.61 -6.91
C VAL A 91 -4.01 -23.09 -6.51
N GLY A 92 -2.95 -23.85 -6.80
CA GLY A 92 -1.55 -23.40 -6.67
C GLY A 92 -0.93 -22.88 -7.98
N GLY A 93 -1.53 -23.23 -9.13
CA GLY A 93 -1.25 -22.64 -10.44
C GLY A 93 -2.29 -21.59 -10.82
N VAL A 94 -2.80 -21.67 -12.06
CA VAL A 94 -3.88 -20.79 -12.53
C VAL A 94 -5.13 -21.61 -12.85
N LEU A 95 -6.27 -21.22 -12.28
CA LEU A 95 -7.60 -21.62 -12.76
C LEU A 95 -8.18 -20.46 -13.56
N GLU A 96 -8.35 -20.63 -14.87
CA GLU A 96 -8.87 -19.60 -15.74
C GLU A 96 -10.30 -19.91 -16.20
N MET A 97 -11.23 -19.05 -15.82
CA MET A 97 -12.63 -19.08 -16.20
C MET A 97 -12.81 -18.35 -17.52
N GLN A 98 -13.16 -19.09 -18.56
CA GLN A 98 -13.39 -18.59 -19.91
C GLN A 98 -14.89 -18.49 -20.21
N ALA A 99 -15.26 -17.94 -21.38
CA ALA A 99 -16.65 -17.87 -21.80
C ALA A 99 -17.35 -19.24 -21.72
N GLY A 100 -18.54 -19.28 -21.10
CA GLY A 100 -19.31 -20.52 -20.87
C GLY A 100 -18.81 -21.37 -19.70
N GLY A 101 -17.68 -21.04 -19.07
CA GLY A 101 -17.13 -21.74 -17.91
C GLY A 101 -17.85 -21.39 -16.61
N SER A 102 -18.15 -22.42 -15.80
CA SER A 102 -18.62 -22.23 -14.44
C SER A 102 -18.10 -23.33 -13.51
N VAL A 103 -17.94 -23.00 -12.23
CA VAL A 103 -17.56 -23.93 -11.17
C VAL A 103 -18.66 -23.96 -10.11
N ASN A 104 -19.30 -25.11 -9.97
CA ASN A 104 -20.25 -25.43 -8.92
C ASN A 104 -19.52 -26.11 -7.76
N ILE A 105 -19.39 -25.40 -6.65
CA ILE A 105 -18.74 -25.89 -5.43
C ILE A 105 -19.78 -26.67 -4.62
N THR A 106 -19.85 -27.96 -4.87
CA THR A 106 -20.85 -28.84 -4.26
C THR A 106 -20.50 -29.17 -2.81
N ASN A 107 -21.51 -29.06 -1.96
CA ASN A 107 -21.45 -29.66 -0.63
C ASN A 107 -21.73 -31.16 -0.77
N GLN A 108 -20.76 -31.98 -0.40
CA GLN A 108 -20.92 -33.42 -0.31
C GLN A 108 -20.43 -33.83 1.07
N SER A 109 -21.26 -34.56 1.82
CA SER A 109 -20.97 -35.00 3.20
C SER A 109 -21.18 -33.89 4.26
N ALA A 110 -20.65 -34.12 5.46
CA ALA A 110 -20.67 -33.20 6.60
C ALA A 110 -19.57 -32.11 6.54
N VAL A 111 -18.78 -32.05 5.47
CA VAL A 111 -17.72 -31.05 5.26
C VAL A 111 -18.18 -30.12 4.14
N PRO A 112 -18.22 -28.80 4.35
CA PRO A 112 -18.56 -27.86 3.28
C PRO A 112 -17.61 -27.95 2.08
N GLY A 113 -18.11 -27.67 0.88
CA GLY A 113 -17.27 -27.61 -0.31
C GLY A 113 -16.39 -26.36 -0.32
N GLU A 114 -15.21 -26.44 -0.91
CA GLU A 114 -14.22 -25.36 -0.85
C GLU A 114 -13.42 -25.23 -2.14
N LEU A 115 -13.28 -24.00 -2.62
CA LEU A 115 -12.26 -23.62 -3.59
C LEU A 115 -11.25 -22.72 -2.88
N GLU A 116 -10.03 -23.24 -2.72
CA GLU A 116 -8.94 -22.56 -2.04
C GLU A 116 -7.92 -22.03 -3.05
N VAL A 117 -7.70 -20.72 -3.06
CA VAL A 117 -6.63 -20.08 -3.84
C VAL A 117 -5.39 -20.00 -2.96
N GLN A 118 -4.42 -20.86 -3.24
CA GLN A 118 -3.19 -21.01 -2.47
C GLN A 118 -2.28 -19.78 -2.58
N PRO A 119 -1.29 -19.61 -1.69
CA PRO A 119 -0.23 -18.62 -1.87
C PRO A 119 0.43 -18.76 -3.26
N GLY A 120 0.43 -17.69 -4.04
CA GLY A 120 0.96 -17.66 -5.42
C GLY A 120 0.02 -18.23 -6.49
N GLY A 121 -1.09 -18.87 -6.10
CA GLY A 121 -2.14 -19.34 -6.98
C GLY A 121 -3.02 -18.20 -7.50
N VAL A 122 -3.62 -18.40 -8.68
CA VAL A 122 -4.48 -17.41 -9.33
C VAL A 122 -5.80 -18.03 -9.79
N LEU A 123 -6.91 -17.49 -9.31
CA LEU A 123 -8.22 -17.64 -9.96
C LEU A 123 -8.42 -16.47 -10.91
N ARG A 124 -8.55 -16.72 -12.21
CA ARG A 124 -8.68 -15.66 -13.22
C ARG A 124 -10.03 -15.76 -13.93
N SER A 125 -10.74 -14.64 -14.04
CA SER A 125 -11.93 -14.52 -14.88
C SER A 125 -11.61 -13.70 -16.13
N THR A 126 -11.76 -14.30 -17.30
CA THR A 126 -11.65 -13.64 -18.62
C THR A 126 -12.91 -13.79 -19.46
N GLY A 127 -13.91 -14.51 -18.95
CA GLY A 127 -15.17 -14.80 -19.64
C GLY A 127 -16.17 -13.63 -19.67
N ALA A 128 -17.34 -13.92 -20.24
CA ALA A 128 -18.47 -13.00 -20.35
C ALA A 128 -19.60 -13.31 -19.34
N ASN A 129 -19.33 -14.15 -18.34
CA ASN A 129 -20.34 -14.59 -17.38
C ASN A 129 -20.56 -13.53 -16.28
N PHE A 130 -21.72 -13.63 -15.63
CA PHE A 130 -21.94 -12.98 -14.34
C PHE A 130 -21.18 -13.74 -13.25
N TYR A 131 -20.71 -13.05 -12.21
CA TYR A 131 -20.07 -13.72 -11.07
C TYR A 131 -20.91 -14.88 -10.51
N SER A 132 -22.22 -14.68 -10.32
CA SER A 132 -23.15 -15.69 -9.79
C SER A 132 -23.36 -16.90 -10.72
N ASN A 133 -23.02 -16.77 -12.00
CA ASN A 133 -23.06 -17.86 -12.97
C ASN A 133 -21.69 -18.50 -13.16
N GLU A 134 -20.60 -17.79 -12.86
CA GLU A 134 -19.24 -18.28 -12.94
C GLU A 134 -18.88 -19.12 -11.71
N ILE A 135 -19.27 -18.66 -10.52
CA ILE A 135 -19.12 -19.38 -9.26
C ILE A 135 -20.50 -19.65 -8.66
N ILE A 136 -20.80 -20.93 -8.48
CA ILE A 136 -22.06 -21.39 -7.90
C ILE A 136 -21.76 -22.07 -6.57
N TYR A 137 -22.31 -21.53 -5.50
CA TYR A 137 -22.14 -22.04 -4.14
C TYR A 137 -23.19 -23.10 -3.83
N GLY A 138 -22.73 -24.31 -3.50
CA GLY A 138 -23.53 -25.24 -2.71
C GLY A 138 -23.76 -24.71 -1.29
N SER A 139 -24.74 -25.26 -0.58
CA SER A 139 -25.04 -24.85 0.79
C SER A 139 -23.82 -24.98 1.71
N GLY A 140 -23.39 -23.87 2.31
CA GLY A 140 -22.22 -23.79 3.19
C GLY A 140 -20.86 -23.76 2.47
N SER A 141 -20.83 -23.90 1.15
CA SER A 141 -19.59 -23.86 0.38
C SER A 141 -18.99 -22.45 0.34
N GLN A 142 -17.67 -22.36 0.14
CA GLN A 142 -16.95 -21.08 0.13
C GLN A 142 -15.82 -21.03 -0.91
N ILE A 143 -15.39 -19.82 -1.26
CA ILE A 143 -14.05 -19.56 -1.78
C ILE A 143 -13.20 -19.07 -0.62
N HIS A 144 -12.02 -19.66 -0.44
CA HIS A 144 -11.03 -19.22 0.53
C HIS A 144 -9.78 -18.73 -0.20
N ILE A 145 -9.44 -17.45 -0.06
CA ILE A 145 -8.26 -16.86 -0.67
C ILE A 145 -7.21 -16.69 0.43
N LEU A 146 -6.20 -17.57 0.40
CA LEU A 146 -5.12 -17.57 1.38
C LEU A 146 -4.20 -16.35 1.19
N SER A 147 -3.35 -16.08 2.18
CA SER A 147 -2.33 -15.02 2.09
C SER A 147 -1.50 -15.15 0.80
N ASN A 148 -1.39 -14.07 0.03
CA ASN A 148 -0.76 -14.02 -1.31
C ASN A 148 -1.43 -14.89 -2.40
N GLY A 149 -2.59 -15.50 -2.14
CA GLY A 149 -3.49 -15.97 -3.18
C GLY A 149 -4.13 -14.79 -3.91
N LYS A 150 -4.41 -14.96 -5.20
CA LYS A 150 -4.93 -13.88 -6.04
C LYS A 150 -6.16 -14.27 -6.84
N ILE A 151 -7.15 -13.39 -6.87
CA ILE A 151 -8.20 -13.39 -7.89
C ILE A 151 -7.92 -12.24 -8.87
N THR A 152 -7.92 -12.52 -10.17
CA THR A 152 -7.76 -11.49 -11.22
C THR A 152 -8.98 -11.47 -12.12
N VAL A 153 -9.56 -10.29 -12.35
CA VAL A 153 -10.60 -10.07 -13.37
C VAL A 153 -9.99 -9.37 -14.57
N GLY A 154 -10.08 -10.00 -15.73
CA GLY A 154 -9.61 -9.47 -17.01
C GLY A 154 -8.17 -9.82 -17.37
N SER A 155 -7.76 -9.30 -18.52
CA SER A 155 -6.46 -9.56 -19.16
C SER A 155 -5.81 -8.28 -19.70
N GLY A 156 -6.18 -7.12 -19.18
CA GLY A 156 -5.73 -5.81 -19.65
C GLY A 156 -6.62 -5.16 -20.72
N GLY A 157 -7.65 -5.86 -21.20
CA GLY A 157 -8.70 -5.29 -22.07
C GLY A 157 -10.00 -5.04 -21.30
N PRO A 158 -11.06 -4.56 -21.99
CA PRO A 158 -12.39 -4.54 -21.40
C PRO A 158 -12.86 -5.97 -21.13
N VAL A 159 -13.50 -6.17 -20.00
CA VAL A 159 -14.10 -7.46 -19.64
C VAL A 159 -15.58 -7.43 -20.02
N ALA A 160 -16.03 -8.49 -20.70
CA ALA A 160 -17.41 -8.62 -21.16
C ALA A 160 -18.37 -9.12 -20.07
N GLY A 161 -17.84 -9.76 -19.02
CA GLY A 161 -18.63 -10.20 -17.87
C GLY A 161 -19.14 -9.05 -17.03
N THR A 162 -20.24 -9.29 -16.35
CA THR A 162 -20.96 -8.35 -15.50
C THR A 162 -20.86 -8.78 -14.03
N ASP A 163 -20.96 -7.83 -13.11
CA ASP A 163 -20.91 -8.10 -11.66
C ASP A 163 -19.69 -8.89 -11.16
N LEU A 164 -18.59 -8.89 -11.91
CA LEU A 164 -17.37 -9.62 -11.54
C LEU A 164 -16.65 -9.03 -10.32
N HIS A 165 -17.03 -7.82 -9.89
CA HIS A 165 -16.66 -7.30 -8.57
C HIS A 165 -17.23 -8.17 -7.42
N GLY A 166 -18.24 -9.01 -7.70
CA GLY A 166 -18.81 -10.02 -6.82
C GLY A 166 -17.78 -10.99 -6.24
N TYR A 167 -16.65 -11.21 -6.93
CA TYR A 167 -15.52 -11.95 -6.37
C TYR A 167 -15.01 -11.31 -5.07
N ALA A 168 -14.95 -9.99 -4.97
CA ALA A 168 -14.48 -9.29 -3.78
C ALA A 168 -15.61 -8.77 -2.88
N SER A 169 -16.84 -8.66 -3.36
CA SER A 169 -17.97 -8.12 -2.58
C SER A 169 -18.95 -9.16 -2.04
N ASN A 170 -18.80 -10.45 -2.38
CA ASN A 170 -19.65 -11.50 -1.81
C ASN A 170 -19.16 -11.93 -0.41
N GLY A 171 -20.04 -11.86 0.59
CA GLY A 171 -19.74 -12.23 1.99
C GLY A 171 -19.53 -13.72 2.26
N SER A 172 -19.70 -14.59 1.28
CA SER A 172 -19.35 -16.02 1.38
C SER A 172 -17.87 -16.27 1.11
N ASN A 173 -17.14 -15.26 0.61
CA ASN A 173 -15.73 -15.38 0.28
C ASN A 173 -14.89 -15.01 1.49
N ILE A 174 -13.96 -15.89 1.86
CA ILE A 174 -13.02 -15.67 2.97
C ILE A 174 -11.71 -15.15 2.39
N TRP A 175 -11.22 -14.06 2.97
CA TRP A 175 -9.97 -13.42 2.60
C TRP A 175 -9.01 -13.42 3.78
N GLU A 176 -7.80 -13.94 3.58
CA GLU A 176 -6.71 -13.82 4.56
C GLU A 176 -5.93 -12.51 4.39
N ASP A 177 -5.03 -12.23 5.35
CA ASP A 177 -4.17 -11.05 5.30
C ASP A 177 -3.24 -11.14 4.07
N GLY A 178 -3.14 -10.06 3.30
CA GLY A 178 -2.32 -10.07 2.09
C GLY A 178 -2.93 -10.84 0.90
N ALA A 179 -4.14 -11.38 1.00
CA ALA A 179 -4.88 -11.90 -0.15
C ALA A 179 -5.22 -10.77 -1.15
N ARG A 180 -5.26 -11.08 -2.44
CA ARG A 180 -5.30 -10.06 -3.51
C ARG A 180 -6.52 -10.23 -4.42
N PHE A 181 -7.26 -9.15 -4.63
CA PHE A 181 -8.22 -9.03 -5.73
C PHE A 181 -7.73 -7.97 -6.71
N GLU A 182 -7.46 -8.38 -7.95
CA GLU A 182 -6.91 -7.54 -9.00
C GLU A 182 -7.95 -7.30 -10.10
N TRP A 183 -8.30 -6.03 -10.28
CA TRP A 183 -9.07 -5.57 -11.43
C TRP A 183 -8.11 -5.20 -12.57
N ASN A 184 -7.87 -6.16 -13.45
CA ASN A 184 -7.02 -6.02 -14.63
C ASN A 184 -7.87 -5.82 -15.90
N SER A 185 -8.75 -4.82 -15.86
CA SER A 185 -9.70 -4.53 -16.92
C SER A 185 -9.77 -3.02 -17.16
N SER A 186 -9.96 -2.61 -18.41
CA SER A 186 -10.24 -1.20 -18.74
C SER A 186 -11.72 -0.84 -18.58
N SER A 187 -12.59 -1.83 -18.30
CA SER A 187 -13.97 -1.58 -17.89
C SER A 187 -14.01 -0.95 -16.50
N VAL A 188 -15.05 -0.15 -16.23
CA VAL A 188 -15.33 0.42 -14.90
C VAL A 188 -15.41 -0.68 -13.85
N LEU A 189 -14.76 -0.49 -12.70
CA LEU A 189 -14.97 -1.31 -11.52
C LEU A 189 -16.17 -0.74 -10.74
N PRO A 190 -17.32 -1.42 -10.68
CA PRO A 190 -18.50 -0.88 -9.99
C PRO A 190 -18.20 -0.62 -8.52
N GLY A 191 -18.42 0.63 -8.05
CA GLY A 191 -18.19 1.03 -6.66
C GLY A 191 -19.42 1.54 -5.92
N SER A 192 -20.48 1.96 -6.63
CA SER A 192 -21.68 2.56 -6.02
C SER A 192 -22.41 1.59 -5.10
N GLY A 193 -22.36 1.82 -3.78
CA GLY A 193 -23.01 0.97 -2.78
C GLY A 193 -22.32 -0.38 -2.56
N VAL A 194 -21.09 -0.53 -3.06
CA VAL A 194 -20.32 -1.78 -2.97
C VAL A 194 -19.42 -1.76 -1.74
N THR A 195 -19.45 -2.85 -0.96
CA THR A 195 -18.46 -3.15 0.07
C THR A 195 -17.53 -4.24 -0.45
N PHE A 196 -16.26 -3.91 -0.66
CA PHE A 196 -15.20 -4.86 -0.94
C PHE A 196 -14.72 -5.47 0.38
N PHE A 197 -14.55 -6.79 0.37
CA PHE A 197 -14.13 -7.62 1.51
C PHE A 197 -15.09 -7.49 2.72
N PRO A 198 -16.39 -7.74 2.54
CA PRO A 198 -17.35 -7.61 3.63
C PRO A 198 -17.06 -8.62 4.76
N GLY A 199 -17.26 -8.20 6.02
CA GLY A 199 -17.15 -9.08 7.18
C GLY A 199 -15.71 -9.42 7.61
N ILE A 200 -14.69 -8.81 7.01
CA ILE A 200 -13.29 -9.09 7.35
C ILE A 200 -12.89 -8.43 8.68
N ALA A 201 -12.22 -9.20 9.54
CA ALA A 201 -11.68 -8.74 10.81
C ALA A 201 -10.70 -7.56 10.65
N ALA A 202 -10.63 -6.67 11.65
CA ALA A 202 -9.84 -5.43 11.55
C ALA A 202 -8.32 -5.66 11.39
N ASN A 203 -7.79 -6.81 11.80
CA ASN A 203 -6.38 -7.17 11.66
C ASN A 203 -6.04 -7.85 10.33
N VAL A 204 -7.02 -8.15 9.48
CA VAL A 204 -6.85 -8.83 8.20
C VAL A 204 -6.96 -7.81 7.08
N LYS A 205 -5.90 -7.62 6.29
CA LYS A 205 -5.76 -6.53 5.31
C LYS A 205 -5.63 -7.07 3.88
N PRO A 206 -6.74 -7.49 3.25
CA PRO A 206 -6.72 -7.86 1.83
C PRO A 206 -6.47 -6.63 0.95
N LEU A 207 -6.02 -6.87 -0.29
CA LEU A 207 -5.65 -5.83 -1.23
C LEU A 207 -6.63 -5.80 -2.40
N LEU A 208 -7.25 -4.64 -2.63
CA LEU A 208 -7.92 -4.29 -3.88
C LEU A 208 -6.89 -3.62 -4.80
N ILE A 209 -6.55 -4.27 -5.90
CA ILE A 209 -5.53 -3.81 -6.85
C ILE A 209 -6.22 -3.34 -8.13
N VAL A 210 -5.90 -2.13 -8.59
CA VAL A 210 -6.30 -1.65 -9.92
C VAL A 210 -5.05 -1.61 -10.79
N SER A 211 -4.94 -2.58 -11.69
CA SER A 211 -3.73 -2.81 -12.48
C SER A 211 -3.86 -2.36 -13.93
N ASN A 212 -4.94 -1.68 -14.32
CA ASN A 212 -5.12 -1.20 -15.69
C ASN A 212 -5.81 0.16 -15.74
N SER A 213 -5.41 0.99 -16.70
CA SER A 213 -5.92 2.35 -16.90
C SER A 213 -7.28 2.35 -17.60
N GLY A 214 -8.25 3.08 -17.05
CA GLY A 214 -9.60 3.24 -17.62
C GLY A 214 -10.72 2.82 -16.68
N ALA A 215 -10.40 2.02 -15.66
CA ALA A 215 -11.30 1.79 -14.55
C ALA A 215 -11.33 3.03 -13.64
N TYR A 216 -12.53 3.48 -13.29
CA TYR A 216 -12.73 4.29 -12.08
C TYR A 216 -13.43 3.45 -11.02
N ILE A 217 -13.30 3.85 -9.77
CA ILE A 217 -14.05 3.29 -8.64
C ILE A 217 -14.94 4.37 -8.05
N GLY A 218 -16.24 4.08 -7.95
CA GLY A 218 -17.18 4.90 -7.20
C GLY A 218 -18.58 4.98 -7.78
N GLY A 219 -19.31 6.03 -7.40
CA GLY A 219 -20.68 6.28 -7.80
C GLY A 219 -21.43 7.20 -6.83
N ALA A 220 -22.76 7.23 -6.93
CA ALA A 220 -23.60 8.12 -6.11
C ALA A 220 -23.75 7.64 -4.66
N LEU A 221 -23.62 6.34 -4.43
CA LEU A 221 -23.66 5.74 -3.10
C LEU A 221 -22.24 5.44 -2.61
N PRO A 222 -22.02 5.37 -1.28
CA PRO A 222 -20.70 5.09 -0.72
C PRO A 222 -20.05 3.82 -1.27
N THR A 223 -18.73 3.84 -1.41
CA THR A 223 -17.91 2.66 -1.66
C THR A 223 -17.10 2.36 -0.41
N THR A 224 -17.06 1.11 0.03
CA THR A 224 -16.29 0.68 1.20
C THR A 224 -15.26 -0.37 0.81
N ILE A 225 -14.02 -0.20 1.22
CA ILE A 225 -12.92 -1.15 1.04
C ILE A 225 -12.41 -1.54 2.44
N ASN A 226 -12.80 -2.73 2.91
CA ASN A 226 -12.32 -3.30 4.17
C ASN A 226 -10.94 -3.95 3.97
N GLY A 227 -9.98 -3.14 3.55
CA GLY A 227 -8.64 -3.57 3.16
C GLY A 227 -7.81 -2.39 2.68
N LYS A 228 -6.75 -2.68 1.92
CA LYS A 228 -5.92 -1.67 1.26
C LYS A 228 -6.34 -1.48 -0.20
N LEU A 229 -6.19 -0.27 -0.70
CA LEU A 229 -6.22 0.03 -2.13
C LEU A 229 -4.79 0.10 -2.66
N GLU A 230 -4.42 -0.76 -3.62
CA GLU A 230 -3.10 -0.80 -4.27
C GLU A 230 -3.19 -0.23 -5.69
N VAL A 231 -2.49 0.89 -5.91
CA VAL A 231 -2.48 1.70 -7.12
C VAL A 231 -1.26 1.31 -7.96
N GLU A 232 -1.42 0.39 -8.91
CA GLU A 232 -0.30 -0.04 -9.77
C GLU A 232 -0.26 0.71 -11.11
N ASN A 233 -1.39 1.23 -11.57
CA ASN A 233 -1.50 2.04 -12.77
C ASN A 233 -2.34 3.31 -12.51
N THR A 234 -2.40 4.20 -13.50
CA THR A 234 -3.27 5.38 -13.40
C THR A 234 -4.73 4.97 -13.31
N PHE A 235 -5.43 5.34 -12.23
CA PHE A 235 -6.87 5.16 -12.12
C PHE A 235 -7.53 6.32 -11.36
N THR A 236 -8.85 6.36 -11.43
CA THR A 236 -9.64 7.47 -10.90
C THR A 236 -10.62 7.01 -9.82
N LEU A 237 -10.77 7.79 -8.74
CA LEU A 237 -11.95 7.77 -7.87
C LEU A 237 -12.93 8.81 -8.37
N SER A 238 -14.21 8.45 -8.47
CA SER A 238 -15.27 9.34 -8.99
C SER A 238 -16.62 9.14 -8.30
N GLY A 239 -17.55 10.07 -8.56
CA GLY A 239 -18.93 10.03 -8.07
C GLY A 239 -19.10 10.43 -6.60
N ALA A 240 -20.21 11.11 -6.28
CA ALA A 240 -20.42 11.84 -5.02
C ALA A 240 -20.48 11.01 -3.73
N GLY A 241 -20.62 9.69 -3.80
CA GLY A 241 -20.63 8.85 -2.61
C GLY A 241 -19.25 8.75 -1.96
N ALA A 242 -19.15 8.92 -0.64
CA ALA A 242 -17.88 8.83 0.08
C ALA A 242 -17.15 7.49 -0.17
N LYS A 243 -15.81 7.52 -0.14
CA LYS A 243 -14.94 6.36 -0.31
C LYS A 243 -14.28 6.01 1.02
N TYR A 244 -14.72 4.94 1.65
CA TYR A 244 -14.13 4.41 2.88
C TYR A 244 -13.02 3.41 2.52
N ILE A 245 -11.78 3.69 2.90
CA ILE A 245 -10.61 2.85 2.64
C ILE A 245 -9.92 2.57 3.96
N ARG A 246 -10.22 1.41 4.54
CA ARG A 246 -9.87 1.11 5.93
C ARG A 246 -8.36 1.13 6.18
N ASP A 247 -7.59 0.38 5.42
CA ASP A 247 -6.18 0.13 5.73
C ASP A 247 -5.21 1.04 4.96
N GLY A 248 -5.75 2.02 4.21
CA GLY A 248 -4.99 3.00 3.47
C GLY A 248 -4.77 2.69 2.00
N ILE A 249 -3.93 3.51 1.36
CA ILE A 249 -3.65 3.48 -0.08
C ILE A 249 -2.15 3.24 -0.29
N THR A 250 -1.81 2.31 -1.17
CA THR A 250 -0.42 1.95 -1.48
C THR A 250 -0.20 1.87 -2.98
N GLY A 251 1.05 1.68 -3.43
CA GLY A 251 1.37 1.33 -4.81
C GLY A 251 2.43 2.24 -5.44
N SER A 252 2.48 2.27 -6.76
CA SER A 252 3.47 3.02 -7.53
C SER A 252 2.88 3.84 -8.69
N GLY A 253 1.57 3.78 -8.87
CA GLY A 253 0.83 4.48 -9.92
C GLY A 253 0.32 5.87 -9.51
N LEU A 254 -0.58 6.40 -10.35
CA LEU A 254 -1.23 7.69 -10.18
C LEU A 254 -2.71 7.49 -9.81
N LEU A 255 -3.11 7.96 -8.65
CA LEU A 255 -4.51 8.05 -8.23
C LEU A 255 -5.05 9.46 -8.51
N THR A 256 -6.08 9.57 -9.34
CA THR A 256 -6.82 10.82 -9.51
C THR A 256 -8.11 10.77 -8.70
N VAL A 257 -8.35 11.78 -7.85
CA VAL A 257 -9.65 12.00 -7.20
C VAL A 257 -10.34 13.10 -7.98
N GLU A 258 -11.39 12.77 -8.73
CA GLU A 258 -12.12 13.76 -9.51
C GLU A 258 -12.87 14.75 -8.62
N PRO A 259 -13.07 16.01 -9.06
CA PRO A 259 -13.95 16.93 -8.36
C PRO A 259 -15.33 16.34 -8.14
N GLY A 260 -15.83 16.39 -6.90
CA GLY A 260 -17.12 15.81 -6.53
C GLY A 260 -17.11 14.29 -6.37
N SER A 261 -15.95 13.69 -6.12
CA SER A 261 -15.83 12.26 -5.76
C SER A 261 -16.30 11.92 -4.36
N GLY A 262 -16.70 12.94 -3.59
CA GLY A 262 -17.00 12.81 -2.18
C GLY A 262 -15.73 12.57 -1.36
N ASP A 263 -15.89 12.61 -0.04
CA ASP A 263 -14.78 12.46 0.89
C ASP A 263 -14.05 11.13 0.69
N ILE A 264 -12.72 11.19 0.70
CA ILE A 264 -11.87 10.01 0.81
C ILE A 264 -11.55 9.81 2.30
N ILE A 265 -12.06 8.73 2.88
CA ILE A 265 -12.02 8.49 4.32
C ILE A 265 -11.11 7.31 4.61
N LEU A 266 -10.02 7.54 5.35
CA LEU A 266 -9.11 6.50 5.83
C LEU A 266 -9.42 6.18 7.29
N ASP A 267 -10.33 5.23 7.53
CA ASP A 267 -10.98 5.00 8.83
C ASP A 267 -10.50 3.77 9.62
N GLY A 268 -9.51 3.03 9.13
CA GLY A 268 -8.91 1.95 9.91
C GLY A 268 -8.12 2.47 11.12
N PRO A 269 -7.68 1.58 12.02
CA PRO A 269 -6.96 1.98 13.24
C PRO A 269 -5.53 2.50 12.98
N ALA A 270 -4.94 2.17 11.82
CA ALA A 270 -3.60 2.60 11.43
C ALA A 270 -3.46 2.60 9.89
N PRO A 271 -4.17 3.49 9.18
CA PRO A 271 -4.08 3.56 7.73
C PRO A 271 -2.70 4.08 7.32
N ILE A 272 -2.28 3.72 6.11
CA ILE A 272 -1.02 4.18 5.53
C ILE A 272 -1.25 4.83 4.16
N LEU A 273 -0.40 5.80 3.81
CA LEU A 273 -0.13 6.13 2.41
C LEU A 273 1.29 5.67 2.10
N GLY A 274 1.45 4.74 1.16
CA GLY A 274 2.74 4.07 0.97
C GLY A 274 3.05 3.58 -0.45
N GLY A 275 4.25 3.04 -0.61
CA GLY A 275 4.78 2.53 -1.87
C GLY A 275 5.84 3.43 -2.51
N ARG A 276 6.54 2.93 -3.53
CA ARG A 276 7.82 3.52 -4.01
C ARG A 276 7.67 4.80 -4.83
N ASN A 277 6.46 5.17 -5.25
CA ASN A 277 6.19 6.38 -6.03
C ASN A 277 4.68 6.64 -6.14
N LEU A 278 3.94 6.49 -5.04
CA LEU A 278 2.50 6.71 -5.08
C LEU A 278 2.23 8.20 -5.35
N ARG A 279 1.52 8.51 -6.43
CA ARG A 279 1.12 9.87 -6.78
C ARG A 279 -0.38 10.02 -6.62
N ILE A 280 -0.82 11.07 -5.93
CA ILE A 280 -2.25 11.35 -5.74
C ILE A 280 -2.54 12.75 -6.25
N VAL A 281 -3.39 12.86 -7.27
CA VAL A 281 -4.02 14.12 -7.69
C VAL A 281 -5.31 14.24 -6.89
N ALA A 282 -5.29 15.09 -5.87
CA ALA A 282 -6.46 15.33 -5.03
C ALA A 282 -7.15 16.63 -5.47
N ASP A 283 -8.47 16.55 -5.66
CA ASP A 283 -9.36 17.72 -5.82
C ASP A 283 -10.47 17.73 -4.75
N ASP A 284 -10.33 16.86 -3.74
CA ASP A 284 -11.29 16.69 -2.64
C ASP A 284 -10.57 16.41 -1.31
N TYR A 285 -11.33 16.32 -0.22
CA TYR A 285 -10.82 16.13 1.14
C TYR A 285 -10.36 14.69 1.41
N PHE A 286 -9.22 14.57 2.11
CA PHE A 286 -8.80 13.33 2.75
C PHE A 286 -9.10 13.41 4.25
N TYR A 287 -10.04 12.60 4.71
CA TYR A 287 -10.38 12.52 6.13
C TYR A 287 -9.63 11.36 6.80
N ILE A 288 -8.83 11.68 7.82
CA ILE A 288 -7.94 10.73 8.53
C ILE A 288 -8.28 10.69 10.03
N PRO A 289 -9.49 10.22 10.43
CA PRO A 289 -9.97 10.28 11.81
C PRO A 289 -9.03 9.57 12.80
N ASN A 290 -8.33 8.53 12.35
CA ASN A 290 -7.45 7.70 13.15
C ASN A 290 -5.95 7.99 12.93
N GLY A 291 -5.63 9.14 12.34
CA GLY A 291 -4.27 9.48 11.96
C GLY A 291 -3.85 8.79 10.66
N LEU A 292 -2.59 8.97 10.29
CA LEU A 292 -2.04 8.45 9.04
C LEU A 292 -0.53 8.25 9.16
N THR A 293 0.02 7.20 8.56
CA THR A 293 1.48 6.99 8.50
C THR A 293 1.99 6.90 7.06
N ILE A 294 3.10 7.57 6.77
CA ILE A 294 3.94 7.37 5.58
C ILE A 294 5.11 6.46 5.97
N PRO A 295 5.14 5.17 5.58
CA PRO A 295 6.20 4.23 5.97
C PRO A 295 7.59 4.62 5.45
N THR A 296 8.66 4.14 6.11
CA THR A 296 10.07 4.51 5.80
C THR A 296 10.50 4.21 4.37
N ASP A 297 9.99 3.14 3.78
CA ASP A 297 10.29 2.70 2.41
C ASP A 297 9.38 3.33 1.35
N SER A 298 8.55 4.28 1.74
CA SER A 298 7.56 4.91 0.88
C SER A 298 7.98 6.29 0.39
N SER A 299 7.56 6.61 -0.83
CA SER A 299 7.64 7.93 -1.45
C SER A 299 6.28 8.28 -2.02
N VAL A 300 5.61 9.25 -1.41
CA VAL A 300 4.27 9.71 -1.78
C VAL A 300 4.36 11.14 -2.30
N SER A 301 3.67 11.46 -3.38
CA SER A 301 3.56 12.82 -3.89
C SER A 301 2.11 13.22 -4.09
N LEU A 302 1.74 14.36 -3.54
CA LEU A 302 0.44 14.97 -3.72
C LEU A 302 0.56 16.04 -4.79
N VAL A 303 -0.21 15.84 -5.85
CA VAL A 303 -0.30 16.74 -7.00
C VAL A 303 -1.67 17.41 -6.91
N ALA A 304 -1.86 18.24 -5.89
CA ALA A 304 -3.17 18.84 -5.66
C ALA A 304 -3.28 20.27 -6.18
N PHE A 305 -4.54 20.67 -6.37
CA PHE A 305 -4.97 22.04 -6.57
C PHE A 305 -5.08 22.75 -5.21
N ALA A 306 -5.06 24.08 -5.22
CA ALA A 306 -5.19 24.87 -4.00
C ALA A 306 -6.53 24.56 -3.31
N GLY A 307 -6.49 24.10 -2.05
CA GLY A 307 -7.69 23.84 -1.25
C GLY A 307 -7.89 22.38 -0.80
N SER A 308 -7.13 21.40 -1.32
CA SER A 308 -7.17 20.04 -0.78
C SER A 308 -6.59 19.99 0.64
N VAL A 309 -7.32 19.37 1.57
CA VAL A 309 -6.95 19.29 2.99
C VAL A 309 -6.91 17.83 3.44
N PHE A 310 -5.84 17.45 4.12
CA PHE A 310 -5.85 16.29 5.02
C PHE A 310 -6.40 16.75 6.36
N THR A 311 -7.60 16.31 6.70
CA THR A 311 -8.24 16.70 7.96
C THR A 311 -8.24 15.54 8.95
N GLY A 312 -7.58 15.75 10.10
CA GLY A 312 -7.69 14.91 11.29
C GLY A 312 -8.51 15.62 12.36
N LYS A 313 -9.53 14.94 12.92
CA LYS A 313 -10.36 15.50 14.02
C LYS A 313 -10.04 14.89 15.38
N GLY A 314 -9.13 13.92 15.44
CA GLY A 314 -8.79 13.18 16.64
C GLY A 314 -7.41 13.53 17.21
N THR A 315 -7.05 12.88 18.31
CA THR A 315 -5.71 12.99 18.94
C THR A 315 -4.63 12.22 18.19
N ASN A 316 -5.00 11.52 17.13
CA ASN A 316 -4.09 10.71 16.35
C ASN A 316 -3.18 11.56 15.47
N HIS A 317 -2.00 11.02 15.16
CA HIS A 317 -0.94 11.77 14.49
C HIS A 317 -0.90 11.50 12.98
N PHE A 318 -0.47 12.51 12.23
CA PHE A 318 0.06 12.34 10.88
C PHE A 318 1.56 12.10 11.01
N THR A 319 2.05 10.91 10.67
CA THR A 319 3.46 10.52 10.88
C THR A 319 4.16 10.27 9.56
N VAL A 320 5.28 10.94 9.33
CA VAL A 320 6.09 10.82 8.11
C VAL A 320 7.40 10.14 8.44
N ASN A 321 7.50 8.84 8.16
CA ASN A 321 8.75 8.08 8.28
C ASN A 321 9.50 7.96 6.95
N GLY A 322 8.77 7.92 5.84
CA GLY A 322 9.33 7.90 4.47
C GLY A 322 9.47 9.29 3.88
N THR A 323 9.21 9.40 2.58
CA THR A 323 9.14 10.68 1.87
C THR A 323 7.70 11.03 1.55
N ILE A 324 7.29 12.26 1.87
CA ILE A 324 6.08 12.85 1.32
C ILE A 324 6.39 14.20 0.69
N ASP A 325 5.89 14.41 -0.53
CA ASP A 325 5.82 15.71 -1.17
C ASP A 325 4.38 16.20 -1.14
N MET A 326 4.13 17.23 -0.34
CA MET A 326 2.78 17.78 -0.15
C MET A 326 2.39 18.75 -1.27
N GLY A 327 3.34 19.22 -2.10
CA GLY A 327 3.06 20.29 -3.06
C GLY A 327 2.39 21.48 -2.37
N LEU A 328 1.15 21.81 -2.78
CA LEU A 328 0.33 22.89 -2.23
C LEU A 328 -0.75 22.42 -1.23
N VAL A 329 -0.79 21.12 -0.90
CA VAL A 329 -1.80 20.56 0.01
C VAL A 329 -1.60 21.07 1.43
N THR A 330 -2.71 21.24 2.14
CA THR A 330 -2.71 21.56 3.57
C THR A 330 -3.06 20.35 4.44
N ILE A 331 -2.57 20.37 5.68
CA ILE A 331 -2.88 19.42 6.74
C ILE A 331 -3.52 20.22 7.88
N GLU A 332 -4.72 19.82 8.27
CA GLU A 332 -5.43 20.34 9.43
C GLU A 332 -5.63 19.21 10.44
N ASN A 333 -4.82 19.19 11.50
CA ASN A 333 -4.90 18.18 12.56
C ASN A 333 -4.91 18.83 13.96
N PRO A 334 -5.93 19.65 14.29
CA PRO A 334 -5.93 20.53 15.46
C PRO A 334 -5.86 19.82 16.82
N ALA A 335 -6.25 18.55 16.89
CA ALA A 335 -6.20 17.77 18.13
C ALA A 335 -5.01 16.80 18.18
N GLY A 336 -4.31 16.63 17.06
CA GLY A 336 -3.18 15.72 16.93
C GLY A 336 -1.86 16.45 16.67
N ALA A 337 -0.90 15.71 16.12
CA ALA A 337 0.40 16.26 15.75
C ALA A 337 0.79 15.78 14.35
N VAL A 338 1.68 16.54 13.71
CA VAL A 338 2.40 16.12 12.51
C VAL A 338 3.83 15.79 12.92
N ASN A 339 4.16 14.50 12.91
CA ASN A 339 5.47 13.99 13.30
C ASN A 339 6.32 13.73 12.06
N ILE A 340 7.42 14.46 11.89
CA ILE A 340 8.31 14.34 10.74
C ILE A 340 9.60 13.63 11.16
N ASN A 341 9.73 12.36 10.75
CA ASN A 341 10.89 11.50 10.99
C ASN A 341 11.71 11.24 9.71
N GLY A 342 11.07 11.35 8.54
CA GLY A 342 11.67 11.16 7.23
C GLY A 342 11.82 12.48 6.45
N VAL A 343 11.45 12.47 5.16
CA VAL A 343 11.52 13.64 4.28
C VAL A 343 10.13 14.22 4.07
N PHE A 344 9.96 15.50 4.42
CA PHE A 344 8.74 16.26 4.20
C PHE A 344 9.03 17.40 3.23
N LYS A 345 8.37 17.41 2.08
CA LYS A 345 8.49 18.50 1.11
C LYS A 345 7.22 19.32 1.04
N THR A 346 7.38 20.63 0.89
CA THR A 346 6.24 21.53 0.68
C THR A 346 6.57 22.64 -0.29
N ALA A 347 5.64 22.88 -1.22
CA ALA A 347 5.61 24.04 -2.10
C ALA A 347 4.62 25.12 -1.62
N HIS A 348 3.98 24.92 -0.46
CA HIS A 348 2.96 25.83 0.04
C HIS A 348 3.57 27.22 0.33
N PRO A 349 3.00 28.32 -0.20
CA PRO A 349 3.56 29.67 -0.05
C PRO A 349 3.72 30.13 1.40
N GLY A 350 2.85 29.67 2.29
CA GLY A 350 2.91 29.94 3.74
C GLY A 350 3.99 29.15 4.50
N GLY A 351 4.75 28.27 3.84
CA GLY A 351 5.79 27.46 4.48
C GLY A 351 5.28 26.16 5.09
N LEU A 352 5.99 25.66 6.10
CA LEU A 352 5.69 24.40 6.77
C LEU A 352 4.51 24.58 7.73
N GLU A 353 4.71 25.25 8.86
CA GLU A 353 3.67 25.59 9.84
C GLU A 353 3.11 26.99 9.57
N GLY A 354 1.79 27.16 9.72
CA GLY A 354 1.05 28.34 9.28
C GLY A 354 0.75 28.34 7.77
N GLY A 355 1.25 27.33 7.05
CA GLY A 355 1.07 27.11 5.63
C GLY A 355 0.56 25.71 5.34
N CYS A 356 1.47 24.81 4.94
CA CYS A 356 1.17 23.42 4.63
C CYS A 356 0.56 22.67 5.81
N ILE A 357 1.00 22.95 7.03
CA ILE A 357 0.40 22.48 8.27
C ILE A 357 -0.23 23.69 8.93
N THR A 358 -1.53 23.63 9.22
CA THR A 358 -2.24 24.76 9.81
C THR A 358 -1.74 25.01 11.24
N ALA A 359 -1.71 26.29 11.66
CA ALA A 359 -1.17 26.72 12.96
C ALA A 359 -1.90 26.15 14.19
N ASN A 360 -3.02 25.45 13.99
CA ASN A 360 -3.72 24.76 15.08
C ASN A 360 -3.14 23.37 15.35
N SER A 361 -2.25 22.86 14.50
CA SER A 361 -1.66 21.52 14.62
C SER A 361 -0.27 21.61 15.24
N VAL A 362 0.07 20.68 16.14
CA VAL A 362 1.43 20.54 16.69
C VAL A 362 2.38 20.02 15.61
N VAL A 363 3.54 20.65 15.39
CA VAL A 363 4.53 20.24 14.38
C VAL A 363 5.83 19.77 15.04
N ASN A 364 6.05 18.46 14.99
CA ASN A 364 7.25 17.83 15.54
C ASN A 364 8.25 17.50 14.42
N VAL A 365 9.30 18.31 14.30
CA VAL A 365 10.46 18.00 13.44
C VAL A 365 11.49 17.22 14.25
N ASN A 366 11.61 15.92 13.98
CA ASN A 366 12.43 15.01 14.79
C ASN A 366 13.85 14.84 14.22
N ASN A 367 14.75 14.25 15.01
CA ASN A 367 16.10 13.93 14.56
C ASN A 367 16.09 13.02 13.33
N ASN A 368 17.09 13.16 12.47
CA ASN A 368 17.21 12.47 11.17
C ASN A 368 16.17 12.87 10.10
N SER A 369 15.24 13.78 10.41
CA SER A 369 14.29 14.28 9.42
C SER A 369 14.92 15.27 8.43
N THR A 370 14.22 15.50 7.32
CA THR A 370 14.51 16.57 6.36
C THR A 370 13.24 17.31 6.00
N VAL A 371 13.27 18.63 6.11
CA VAL A 371 12.23 19.50 5.56
C VAL A 371 12.77 20.17 4.30
N GLU A 372 12.04 20.03 3.18
CA GLU A 372 12.39 20.65 1.90
C GLU A 372 11.35 21.69 1.48
N TYR A 373 11.79 22.92 1.24
CA TYR A 373 11.00 24.02 0.70
C TYR A 373 11.18 24.08 -0.81
N THR A 374 10.16 23.64 -1.56
CA THR A 374 10.26 23.31 -2.99
C THR A 374 9.53 24.28 -3.93
N ALA A 375 8.87 25.33 -3.41
CA ALA A 375 7.95 26.11 -4.25
C ALA A 375 8.66 26.73 -5.48
N PRO A 376 8.01 26.78 -6.66
CA PRO A 376 8.53 27.46 -7.86
C PRO A 376 8.36 28.99 -7.80
N GLY A 377 8.30 29.56 -6.60
CA GLY A 377 8.03 30.96 -6.33
C GLY A 377 8.32 31.31 -4.88
N ASN A 378 7.88 32.50 -4.48
CA ASN A 378 8.11 32.99 -3.12
C ASN A 378 7.44 32.09 -2.09
N GLN A 379 8.14 31.83 -1.00
CA GLN A 379 7.68 30.93 0.04
C GLN A 379 8.22 31.39 1.40
N ALA A 380 7.35 31.43 2.40
CA ALA A 380 7.77 31.64 3.77
C ALA A 380 8.49 30.40 4.31
N VAL A 381 9.50 30.61 5.13
CA VAL A 381 10.21 29.55 5.86
C VAL A 381 9.84 29.67 7.32
N THR A 382 9.22 28.62 7.85
CA THR A 382 8.72 28.56 9.22
C THR A 382 9.87 28.70 10.21
N GLY A 383 9.76 29.67 11.12
CA GLY A 383 10.75 29.88 12.19
C GLY A 383 10.73 28.74 13.22
N THR A 384 11.86 28.47 13.85
CA THR A 384 11.94 27.40 14.87
C THR A 384 11.24 27.73 16.18
N ASN A 385 10.82 28.99 16.36
CA ASN A 385 10.10 29.45 17.54
C ASN A 385 8.63 28.99 17.59
N VAL A 386 8.10 28.45 16.50
CA VAL A 386 6.73 27.92 16.45
C VAL A 386 6.68 26.38 16.44
N LEU A 387 7.77 25.70 16.06
CA LEU A 387 7.83 24.24 16.06
C LEU A 387 7.87 23.65 17.49
N GLU A 388 7.04 22.64 17.77
CA GLU A 388 6.85 22.09 19.12
C GLU A 388 7.64 20.81 19.45
N GLY A 389 8.47 20.30 18.53
CA GLY A 389 9.35 19.14 18.75
C GLY A 389 10.64 19.48 19.49
N ALA A 390 11.80 19.13 18.91
CA ALA A 390 13.10 19.56 19.44
C ALA A 390 13.32 21.09 19.40
N GLY A 391 12.37 21.86 18.83
CA GLY A 391 12.46 23.30 18.64
C GLY A 391 13.52 23.71 17.61
N ALA A 392 13.97 22.78 16.75
CA ALA A 392 14.95 23.03 15.69
C ALA A 392 14.74 22.05 14.53
N TYR A 393 15.17 22.44 13.33
CA TYR A 393 15.24 21.54 12.19
C TYR A 393 16.45 20.61 12.32
N TYR A 394 16.30 19.35 11.89
CA TYR A 394 17.46 18.46 11.73
C TYR A 394 18.21 18.79 10.42
N ASN A 395 17.60 18.51 9.27
CA ASN A 395 18.06 18.96 7.96
C ASN A 395 17.04 19.91 7.31
N VAL A 396 17.54 20.94 6.62
CA VAL A 396 16.71 21.81 5.77
C VAL A 396 17.29 21.85 4.36
N PHE A 397 16.42 21.73 3.37
CA PHE A 397 16.78 21.87 1.97
C PHE A 397 15.91 22.94 1.29
N PHE A 398 16.54 23.94 0.68
CA PHE A 398 15.90 24.89 -0.23
C PHE A 398 16.14 24.50 -1.69
N SER A 399 15.05 24.28 -2.41
CA SER A 399 15.05 23.97 -3.84
C SER A 399 13.95 24.78 -4.56
N GLY A 400 13.70 24.48 -5.83
CA GLY A 400 12.78 25.26 -6.66
C GLY A 400 13.38 26.60 -7.08
N THR A 401 12.55 27.65 -7.05
CA THR A 401 12.90 29.02 -7.50
C THR A 401 12.26 30.05 -6.57
N GLY A 402 12.46 31.35 -6.87
CA GLY A 402 11.89 32.45 -6.09
C GLY A 402 12.63 32.72 -4.78
N ILE A 403 11.99 33.51 -3.91
CA ILE A 403 12.57 33.93 -2.62
C ILE A 403 11.98 33.09 -1.47
N LYS A 404 12.85 32.47 -0.67
CA LYS A 404 12.53 31.75 0.56
C LYS A 404 12.81 32.67 1.74
N SER A 405 11.79 33.37 2.22
CA SER A 405 11.93 34.39 3.26
C SER A 405 11.71 33.79 4.64
N LEU A 406 12.64 34.00 5.56
CA LEU A 406 12.51 33.51 6.93
C LEU A 406 11.41 34.26 7.69
N ALA A 407 10.46 33.53 8.28
CA ALA A 407 9.41 34.10 9.14
C ALA A 407 9.88 34.32 10.60
N GLY A 408 11.02 33.74 10.96
CA GLY A 408 11.68 33.84 12.26
C GLY A 408 13.08 33.21 12.20
N PRO A 409 13.81 33.13 13.33
CA PRO A 409 15.07 32.39 13.39
C PRO A 409 14.90 30.94 12.93
N VAL A 410 15.85 30.42 12.17
CA VAL A 410 15.84 29.02 11.69
C VAL A 410 17.07 28.29 12.21
N ASN A 411 16.92 27.64 13.37
CA ASN A 411 17.96 26.79 13.94
C ASN A 411 17.99 25.43 13.23
N ILE A 412 19.17 25.03 12.73
CA ILE A 412 19.38 23.76 12.04
C ILE A 412 20.49 23.02 12.76
N ILE A 413 20.28 21.78 13.18
CA ILE A 413 21.28 21.08 14.01
C ILE A 413 22.24 20.19 13.22
N ASN A 414 21.87 19.76 12.00
CA ASN A 414 22.72 18.90 11.17
C ASN A 414 23.13 19.55 9.84
N HIS A 415 22.22 19.73 8.88
CA HIS A 415 22.61 20.11 7.51
C HIS A 415 21.67 21.12 6.86
N LEU A 416 22.25 22.18 6.29
CA LEU A 416 21.58 23.11 5.37
C LEU A 416 22.04 22.83 3.94
N ARG A 417 21.08 22.68 3.03
CA ARG A 417 21.33 22.60 1.58
C ARG A 417 20.60 23.68 0.80
N ILE A 418 21.27 24.28 -0.18
CA ILE A 418 20.69 25.21 -1.17
C ILE A 418 21.06 24.74 -2.58
N SER A 419 20.09 24.72 -3.50
CA SER A 419 20.33 24.32 -4.89
C SER A 419 19.45 25.10 -5.89
N GLY A 420 19.76 24.98 -7.19
CA GLY A 420 18.97 25.61 -8.25
C GLY A 420 19.22 27.11 -8.34
N THR A 421 18.16 27.90 -8.49
CA THR A 421 18.21 29.38 -8.61
C THR A 421 17.47 30.09 -7.47
N VAL A 422 17.21 29.36 -6.38
CA VAL A 422 16.50 29.87 -5.21
C VAL A 422 17.30 30.97 -4.50
N ILE A 423 16.60 31.98 -3.98
CA ILE A 423 17.16 32.99 -3.08
C ILE A 423 16.66 32.68 -1.67
N VAL A 424 17.55 32.39 -0.74
CA VAL A 424 17.23 32.27 0.68
C VAL A 424 17.48 33.62 1.35
N ASP A 425 16.40 34.27 1.78
CA ASP A 425 16.42 35.59 2.39
C ASP A 425 16.41 35.48 3.92
N ALA A 426 17.61 35.59 4.49
CA ALA A 426 17.88 35.62 5.92
C ALA A 426 18.43 37.01 6.34
N LEU A 427 17.92 38.08 5.74
CA LEU A 427 18.30 39.44 6.12
C LEU A 427 17.85 39.78 7.56
N LEU A 428 16.62 39.41 7.90
CA LEU A 428 15.99 39.76 9.18
C LEU A 428 16.28 38.77 10.32
N TYR A 429 16.65 37.53 10.00
CA TYR A 429 16.79 36.45 10.98
C TYR A 429 18.03 35.61 10.71
N ASN A 430 18.57 34.99 11.76
CA ASN A 430 19.68 34.05 11.62
C ASN A 430 19.19 32.70 11.08
N ILE A 431 20.10 32.01 10.37
CA ILE A 431 19.90 30.65 9.88
C ILE A 431 21.10 29.77 10.21
N GLY A 432 20.80 28.56 10.66
CA GLY A 432 21.78 27.56 11.07
C GLY A 432 22.19 27.68 12.54
N SER A 433 23.26 26.98 12.89
CA SER A 433 23.86 26.91 14.21
C SER A 433 25.35 26.56 14.08
N PRO A 434 26.15 26.68 15.16
CA PRO A 434 27.57 26.34 15.11
C PRO A 434 27.89 24.90 14.65
N SER A 435 26.95 23.95 14.75
CA SER A 435 27.13 22.57 14.28
C SER A 435 26.63 22.31 12.86
N THR A 436 25.88 23.24 12.25
CA THR A 436 25.27 23.02 10.93
C THR A 436 26.35 22.92 9.85
N ALA A 437 26.38 21.81 9.12
CA ALA A 437 27.11 21.71 7.86
C ALA A 437 26.34 22.43 6.74
N PHE A 438 27.05 23.02 5.78
CA PHE A 438 26.46 23.85 4.73
C PHE A 438 26.86 23.35 3.34
N THR A 439 25.88 23.03 2.51
CA THR A 439 26.07 22.67 1.11
C THR A 439 25.31 23.61 0.18
N MET A 440 26.01 24.11 -0.83
CA MET A 440 25.42 25.02 -1.82
C MET A 440 25.90 24.64 -3.21
N THR A 441 24.97 24.24 -4.07
CA THR A 441 25.24 23.85 -5.46
C THR A 441 24.61 24.82 -6.46
N GLY A 442 24.19 26.00 -6.01
CA GLY A 442 23.50 27.02 -6.78
C GLY A 442 22.75 27.99 -5.86
N GLY A 443 22.00 28.92 -6.45
CA GLY A 443 21.15 29.89 -5.74
C GLY A 443 21.92 31.03 -5.08
N ARG A 444 21.25 31.70 -4.13
CA ARG A 444 21.80 32.79 -3.31
C ARG A 444 21.37 32.64 -1.85
N LEU A 445 22.28 32.88 -0.91
CA LEU A 445 21.96 33.05 0.51
C LEU A 445 22.23 34.51 0.92
N GLN A 446 21.23 35.22 1.43
CA GLN A 446 21.35 36.61 1.87
C GLN A 446 21.35 36.69 3.40
N LEU A 447 22.34 37.37 3.98
CA LEU A 447 22.55 37.46 5.43
C LEU A 447 22.64 38.92 5.87
N GLY A 448 21.78 39.31 6.81
CA GLY A 448 21.73 40.69 7.34
C GLY A 448 22.05 40.81 8.83
N GLN A 449 22.21 39.68 9.52
CA GLN A 449 22.45 39.67 10.96
C GLN A 449 23.92 39.94 11.32
N GLY A 450 24.14 40.45 12.53
CA GLY A 450 25.49 40.77 13.03
C GLY A 450 26.31 39.57 13.46
N GLY A 451 27.54 39.84 13.89
CA GLY A 451 28.46 38.83 14.39
C GLY A 451 29.06 37.98 13.28
N LEU A 452 29.55 36.79 13.64
CA LEU A 452 30.16 35.85 12.70
C LEU A 452 29.10 35.14 11.86
N GLN A 453 29.17 35.31 10.54
CA GLN A 453 28.19 34.84 9.57
C GLN A 453 28.84 34.03 8.44
N PRO A 454 28.14 33.04 7.86
CA PRO A 454 26.92 32.42 8.40
C PRO A 454 27.14 31.81 9.80
N GLN A 455 26.06 31.66 10.58
CA GLN A 455 26.12 31.01 11.89
C GLN A 455 26.51 29.51 11.80
N MET A 456 26.36 28.93 10.61
CA MET A 456 26.78 27.57 10.27
C MET A 456 28.27 27.39 10.48
N GLY A 457 28.67 26.63 11.51
CA GLY A 457 30.06 26.39 11.86
C GLY A 457 30.60 25.02 11.42
N GLY A 458 29.74 24.14 10.88
CA GLY A 458 30.10 22.82 10.37
C GLY A 458 30.84 22.86 9.03
N ALA A 459 30.97 21.70 8.37
CA ALA A 459 31.70 21.57 7.12
C ALA A 459 31.01 22.30 5.94
N TYR A 460 31.79 23.01 5.13
CA TYR A 460 31.30 23.70 3.93
C TYR A 460 31.60 22.87 2.68
N ASN A 461 30.58 22.72 1.83
CA ASN A 461 30.70 22.16 0.49
C ASN A 461 29.92 23.05 -0.50
N ILE A 462 30.53 24.15 -0.89
CA ILE A 462 29.92 25.17 -1.77
C ILE A 462 30.60 25.10 -3.13
N THR A 463 29.90 24.53 -4.12
CA THR A 463 30.43 24.32 -5.47
C THR A 463 29.90 25.30 -6.49
N ALA A 464 28.84 26.06 -6.15
CA ALA A 464 28.25 27.11 -6.99
C ALA A 464 27.35 28.03 -6.14
N GLY A 465 26.95 29.17 -6.71
CA GLY A 465 26.06 30.15 -6.08
C GLY A 465 26.78 31.21 -5.24
N ALA A 466 26.01 32.16 -4.70
CA ALA A 466 26.56 33.33 -4.01
C ALA A 466 26.05 33.48 -2.56
N VAL A 467 26.96 33.81 -1.64
CA VAL A 467 26.60 34.22 -0.28
C VAL A 467 26.75 35.72 -0.16
N GLN A 468 25.64 36.40 0.11
CA GLN A 468 25.57 37.85 0.23
C GLN A 468 25.54 38.29 1.70
N PHE A 469 26.41 39.24 2.03
CA PHE A 469 26.50 39.89 3.34
C PHE A 469 26.00 41.34 3.19
N ALA A 470 24.82 41.61 3.77
CA ALA A 470 24.04 42.81 3.46
C ALA A 470 23.70 43.65 4.71
N LYS A 471 24.41 43.45 5.83
CA LYS A 471 24.12 44.20 7.05
C LYS A 471 24.45 45.69 6.87
N ASN A 472 23.45 46.55 7.15
CA ASN A 472 23.60 48.01 7.20
C ASN A 472 23.56 48.44 8.67
N GLY A 473 24.72 48.80 9.23
CA GLY A 473 24.87 49.22 10.63
C GLY A 473 25.23 48.09 11.61
N GLY A 474 26.39 48.24 12.26
CA GLY A 474 26.98 47.26 13.18
C GLY A 474 27.76 46.15 12.46
N ALA A 475 28.77 45.59 13.12
CA ALA A 475 29.69 44.65 12.47
C ALA A 475 29.02 43.33 12.04
N GLN A 476 29.25 42.94 10.80
CA GLN A 476 29.04 41.60 10.26
C GLN A 476 30.39 41.03 9.85
N LEU A 477 30.77 39.88 10.40
CA LEU A 477 32.05 39.24 10.14
C LEU A 477 31.84 38.00 9.28
N ILE A 478 32.59 37.88 8.19
CA ILE A 478 32.57 36.72 7.31
C ILE A 478 33.42 35.63 7.94
N ARG A 479 32.85 34.44 8.14
CA ARG A 479 33.57 33.25 8.59
C ARG A 479 34.56 32.81 7.52
N GLY A 480 35.87 32.98 7.78
CA GLY A 480 36.96 32.53 6.92
C GLY A 480 37.76 31.35 7.49
N GLY A 481 38.72 30.84 6.72
CA GLY A 481 39.61 29.74 7.11
C GLY A 481 39.60 28.59 6.09
N THR A 482 40.54 27.64 6.22
CA THR A 482 40.71 26.54 5.25
C THR A 482 39.49 25.60 5.15
N GLY A 483 38.64 25.56 6.18
CA GLY A 483 37.41 24.76 6.22
C GLY A 483 36.14 25.51 5.75
N TYR A 484 36.25 26.79 5.41
CA TYR A 484 35.11 27.67 5.11
C TYR A 484 35.30 28.37 3.75
N GLN A 485 35.34 27.56 2.68
CA GLN A 485 35.49 28.06 1.32
C GLN A 485 34.12 28.44 0.73
N TYR A 486 34.06 29.63 0.14
CA TYR A 486 32.90 30.12 -0.62
C TYR A 486 33.20 30.03 -2.11
N HIS A 487 32.16 29.80 -2.90
CA HIS A 487 32.25 29.92 -4.35
C HIS A 487 32.27 31.41 -4.74
N ASP A 488 31.18 32.13 -4.46
CA ASP A 488 31.10 33.58 -4.59
C ASP A 488 30.69 34.26 -3.28
N ILE A 489 31.27 35.43 -3.03
CA ILE A 489 30.90 36.33 -1.92
C ILE A 489 30.43 37.65 -2.51
N GLU A 490 29.26 38.12 -2.07
CA GLU A 490 28.73 39.44 -2.40
C GLU A 490 28.68 40.31 -1.15
N ILE A 491 29.13 41.55 -1.25
CA ILE A 491 29.04 42.54 -0.18
C ILE A 491 28.05 43.63 -0.63
N ALA A 492 26.93 43.71 0.07
CA ALA A 492 25.92 44.74 -0.15
C ALA A 492 25.77 45.70 1.05
N GLY A 493 26.33 45.33 2.22
CA GLY A 493 26.32 46.13 3.44
C GLY A 493 27.55 47.04 3.58
N ASP A 494 27.44 48.07 4.42
CA ASP A 494 28.46 49.08 4.66
C ASP A 494 29.43 48.77 5.83
N GLN A 495 29.20 47.68 6.57
CA GLN A 495 29.96 47.29 7.77
C GLN A 495 30.33 45.78 7.79
N VAL A 496 30.75 45.25 6.63
CA VAL A 496 31.17 43.85 6.50
C VAL A 496 32.69 43.71 6.56
N GLY A 497 33.20 42.90 7.48
CA GLY A 497 34.61 42.56 7.63
C GLY A 497 34.86 41.05 7.56
N ILE A 498 36.12 40.63 7.48
CA ILE A 498 36.51 39.21 7.53
C ILE A 498 37.00 38.88 8.94
N ALA A 499 36.53 37.77 9.51
CA ALA A 499 36.89 37.30 10.85
C ALA A 499 38.24 36.59 10.90
#